data_AF-A0A8H9KZW6-F1
#
_entry.id   AF-A0A8H9KZW6-F1
#
_cell.length_a   1.000
_cell.length_b   1.000
_cell.length_c   1.000
_cell.angle_alpha   90.00
_cell.angle_beta   90.00
_cell.angle_gamma   90.00
#
_symmetry.space_group_name_H-M   'P 1'
#
loop_
_entity.id
_entity.type
_entity.pdbx_description
1 polymer ?
#
loop_
_entity_poly.entity_id
_entity_poly.type
_entity_poly.pdbx_seq_one_letter_code
_entity_poly.pdbx_strand_id
1 'polypeptide(L)'
;MKRRNVVIAASAAAALIIGIPTAATAAPWWGWHHHWRPAPAPTASPTPSDDPTADSTPTPDPADEAPSDDSTATPDATPTGAPIQESTPTPTTSPAPAETAAPADEPTEAASSAADPSGAQPPAASFVEDFDLAAGLGAVASRYPQAWQPYPDGTSGIYAPSQTVTVHDGVLDARLGGAGTAGTFGTKAGAYDHVGGSFSVRAKATGGDGNGAAFMLWPTSNRWADGEIDFPEGNFESEPMAFHHSMTPGQEAERVQIPTGVSWRDWHTYTVDWDPGKSVTYKVDGKVIGTVTHDVPTTPHRFMFQTGNWGASGNLLIDWVSTTE
;
A
#
# COMPACT_ATOMS: atom_id res chain seq x y z
N MET A 1 4.23 38.43 -60.66
CA MET A 1 5.31 37.75 -59.92
C MET A 1 5.11 37.99 -58.42
N LYS A 2 4.58 37.03 -57.67
CA LYS A 2 4.36 37.12 -56.21
C LYS A 2 5.48 36.36 -55.49
N ARG A 3 6.21 37.05 -54.60
CA ARG A 3 7.23 36.46 -53.73
C ARG A 3 6.55 35.69 -52.60
N ARG A 4 6.88 34.40 -52.45
CA ARG A 4 6.50 33.53 -51.34
C ARG A 4 7.55 33.70 -50.24
N ASN A 5 7.15 34.18 -49.06
CA ASN A 5 7.96 34.07 -47.85
C ASN A 5 7.75 32.67 -47.28
N VAL A 6 8.83 31.88 -47.26
CA VAL A 6 8.89 30.61 -46.52
C VAL A 6 9.29 30.95 -45.10
N VAL A 7 8.37 30.75 -44.16
CA VAL A 7 8.68 30.77 -42.72
C VAL A 7 9.09 29.35 -42.35
N ILE A 8 10.37 29.16 -42.07
CA ILE A 8 10.90 27.94 -41.45
C ILE A 8 10.61 28.07 -39.95
N ALA A 9 9.61 27.35 -39.46
CA ALA A 9 9.37 27.21 -38.03
C ALA A 9 10.36 26.16 -37.48
N ALA A 10 11.42 26.64 -36.83
CA ALA A 10 12.30 25.80 -36.03
C ALA A 10 11.52 25.30 -34.81
N SER A 11 11.27 23.99 -34.76
CA SER A 11 10.69 23.32 -33.60
C SER A 11 11.77 23.19 -32.53
N ALA A 12 11.83 24.13 -31.61
CA ALA A 12 12.62 23.99 -30.39
C ALA A 12 11.85 23.06 -29.44
N ALA A 13 12.28 21.80 -29.38
CA ALA A 13 11.85 20.87 -28.35
C ALA A 13 12.42 21.34 -27.01
N ALA A 14 11.64 22.13 -26.27
CA ALA A 14 11.91 22.40 -24.87
C ALA A 14 11.51 21.15 -24.07
N ALA A 15 12.50 20.33 -23.74
CA ALA A 15 12.35 19.28 -22.74
C ALA A 15 12.14 19.95 -21.38
N LEU A 16 10.88 20.19 -21.04
CA LEU A 16 10.47 20.59 -19.71
C LEU A 16 10.49 19.32 -18.85
N ILE A 17 11.57 19.13 -18.11
CA ILE A 17 11.64 18.15 -17.03
C ILE A 17 10.72 18.69 -15.92
N ILE A 18 9.42 18.37 -16.03
CA ILE A 18 8.47 18.54 -14.92
C ILE A 18 8.79 17.39 -13.96
N GLY A 19 9.52 17.70 -12.90
CA GLY A 19 9.64 16.81 -11.76
C GLY A 19 8.26 16.56 -11.20
N ILE A 20 7.70 15.38 -11.47
CA ILE A 20 6.67 14.79 -10.64
C ILE A 20 7.29 14.76 -9.23
N PRO A 21 6.70 15.37 -8.19
CA PRO A 21 7.06 15.02 -6.83
C PRO A 21 6.65 13.55 -6.68
N THR A 22 7.60 12.69 -7.02
CA THR A 22 7.62 11.29 -6.64
C THR A 22 7.65 11.26 -5.11
N ALA A 23 7.20 10.14 -4.54
CA ALA A 23 7.40 9.73 -3.15
C ALA A 23 8.90 9.60 -2.77
N ALA A 24 9.74 10.57 -3.15
CA ALA A 24 11.13 10.72 -2.75
C ALA A 24 11.25 11.16 -1.28
N THR A 25 10.14 11.34 -0.57
CA THR A 25 10.08 11.44 0.90
C THR A 25 9.71 10.11 1.58
N ALA A 26 9.40 9.03 0.86
CA ALA A 26 9.10 7.75 1.52
C ALA A 26 10.31 7.15 2.27
N ALA A 27 11.54 7.53 1.93
CA ALA A 27 12.75 7.00 2.58
C ALA A 27 12.87 7.39 4.08
N PRO A 28 12.57 8.63 4.52
CA PRO A 28 12.50 8.94 5.95
C PRO A 28 11.17 8.60 6.64
N TRP A 29 10.09 8.25 5.91
CA TRP A 29 8.75 8.10 6.51
C TRP A 29 8.45 6.69 7.03
N TRP A 30 9.07 5.67 6.45
CA TRP A 30 8.82 4.26 6.79
C TRP A 30 9.94 3.60 7.61
N GLY A 31 10.85 4.39 8.22
CA GLY A 31 12.02 3.85 8.92
C GLY A 31 12.39 4.63 10.18
N TRP A 32 11.84 4.23 11.33
CA TRP A 32 12.43 4.53 12.64
C TRP A 32 12.82 3.23 13.36
N HIS A 33 14.09 3.19 13.77
CA HIS A 33 14.77 2.04 14.35
C HIS A 33 14.21 1.64 15.73
N HIS A 34 14.01 0.34 15.91
CA HIS A 34 13.71 -0.29 17.19
C HIS A 34 14.83 -0.07 18.22
N HIS A 35 14.61 0.84 19.16
CA HIS A 35 15.21 0.78 20.49
C HIS A 35 14.11 0.96 21.54
N TRP A 36 13.39 -0.12 21.83
CA TRP A 36 12.57 -0.19 23.04
C TRP A 36 13.51 -0.06 24.25
N ARG A 37 13.46 1.09 24.94
CA ARG A 37 13.87 1.21 26.34
C ARG A 37 12.61 1.50 27.15
N PRO A 38 12.27 0.67 28.15
CA PRO A 38 11.09 0.93 28.98
C PRO A 38 11.25 2.24 29.75
N ALA A 39 10.17 3.02 29.80
CA ALA A 39 10.08 4.25 30.57
C ALA A 39 10.26 3.98 32.08
N PRO A 40 11.12 4.71 32.80
CA PRO A 40 11.12 4.69 34.26
C PRO A 40 9.95 5.51 34.81
N ALA A 41 9.31 4.99 35.86
CA ALA A 41 8.18 5.58 36.58
C ALA A 41 8.51 6.97 37.19
N PRO A 42 7.51 7.85 37.41
CA PRO A 42 7.75 9.21 37.87
C PRO A 42 8.15 9.21 39.35
N THR A 43 9.30 9.80 39.67
CA THR A 43 9.71 10.08 41.06
C THR A 43 9.95 11.58 41.24
N ALA A 44 9.51 12.08 42.40
CA ALA A 44 9.34 13.47 42.76
C ALA A 44 10.60 14.35 42.63
N SER A 45 10.35 15.62 42.30
CA SER A 45 11.31 16.72 42.29
C SER A 45 11.79 17.06 43.71
N PRO A 46 13.09 17.35 43.89
CA PRO A 46 13.50 18.35 44.88
C PRO A 46 14.26 19.54 44.27
N THR A 47 14.09 20.65 44.96
CA THR A 47 14.53 22.05 44.83
C THR A 47 16.02 22.28 44.48
N PRO A 48 16.40 23.37 43.77
CA PRO A 48 17.79 23.71 43.49
C PRO A 48 18.46 24.37 44.71
N SER A 49 19.76 24.17 44.87
CA SER A 49 20.61 24.93 45.79
C SER A 49 21.97 25.20 45.13
N ASP A 50 22.38 26.46 45.19
CA ASP A 50 23.57 27.03 44.54
C ASP A 50 24.88 26.84 45.34
N ASP A 51 25.98 26.92 44.58
CA ASP A 51 27.34 27.44 44.91
C ASP A 51 28.49 26.48 45.35
N PRO A 52 29.79 26.86 45.22
CA PRO A 52 30.70 26.28 44.19
C PRO A 52 32.08 25.82 44.75
N THR A 53 33.01 25.44 43.85
CA THR A 53 34.50 25.65 43.86
C THR A 53 35.37 24.39 43.62
N ALA A 54 36.13 24.42 42.50
CA ALA A 54 37.53 24.01 42.18
C ALA A 54 38.23 22.87 42.97
N ASP A 55 39.23 22.11 42.50
CA ASP A 55 40.03 21.90 41.27
C ASP A 55 41.04 20.77 41.66
N SER A 56 41.41 19.86 40.73
CA SER A 56 42.78 19.30 40.55
C SER A 56 42.85 18.03 39.67
N THR A 57 43.48 18.18 38.50
CA THR A 57 44.16 17.19 37.61
C THR A 57 45.52 16.70 38.19
N PRO A 58 46.38 15.84 37.56
CA PRO A 58 46.26 14.94 36.36
C PRO A 58 46.99 13.53 36.40
N THR A 59 46.67 12.64 35.42
CA THR A 59 47.55 11.72 34.58
C THR A 59 48.33 10.52 35.21
N PRO A 60 48.83 9.45 34.50
CA PRO A 60 48.64 8.87 33.13
C PRO A 60 48.27 7.34 33.03
N ASP A 61 48.04 6.93 31.77
CA ASP A 61 48.07 5.60 31.11
C ASP A 61 49.30 4.69 31.42
N PRO A 62 49.24 3.37 31.14
CA PRO A 62 49.93 2.86 29.95
C PRO A 62 49.25 1.69 29.19
N ALA A 63 49.74 1.53 27.95
CA ALA A 63 49.38 0.57 26.90
C ALA A 63 50.02 -0.84 27.00
N ASP A 64 49.59 -1.66 26.03
CA ASP A 64 50.20 -2.88 25.43
C ASP A 64 50.02 -4.24 26.13
N GLU A 65 49.39 -5.20 25.42
CA GLU A 65 50.07 -6.28 24.70
C GLU A 65 49.06 -7.30 24.08
N ALA A 66 49.30 -7.68 22.83
CA ALA A 66 48.89 -8.97 22.25
C ALA A 66 50.13 -9.91 22.24
N PRO A 67 49.97 -11.25 22.26
CA PRO A 67 50.05 -11.99 20.98
C PRO A 67 49.26 -13.32 20.87
N SER A 68 48.89 -13.61 19.62
CA SER A 68 49.10 -14.79 18.74
C SER A 68 48.95 -16.28 19.15
N ASP A 69 48.53 -17.02 18.10
CA ASP A 69 48.73 -18.43 17.70
C ASP A 69 47.87 -19.54 18.35
N ASP A 70 47.49 -20.63 17.69
CA ASP A 70 47.25 -21.11 16.32
C ASP A 70 46.96 -22.63 16.49
N SER A 71 46.35 -23.25 15.47
CA SER A 71 46.42 -24.67 15.11
C SER A 71 45.38 -25.69 15.65
N THR A 72 44.40 -25.95 14.76
CA THR A 72 44.06 -27.22 14.07
C THR A 72 43.96 -28.57 14.83
N ALA A 73 42.81 -29.28 14.65
CA ALA A 73 42.71 -30.57 13.93
C ALA A 73 41.34 -31.30 14.12
N THR A 74 40.72 -31.68 13.01
CA THR A 74 39.76 -32.80 12.79
C THR A 74 40.57 -33.91 12.08
N PRO A 75 40.22 -35.24 11.99
CA PRO A 75 38.86 -35.77 11.90
C PRO A 75 38.57 -37.23 12.39
N ASP A 76 37.30 -37.60 12.21
CA ASP A 76 36.72 -38.90 11.80
C ASP A 76 36.63 -40.12 12.74
N ALA A 77 35.42 -40.70 12.82
CA ALA A 77 35.16 -42.14 12.85
C ALA A 77 33.65 -42.46 12.69
N THR A 78 33.35 -43.19 11.61
CA THR A 78 32.09 -43.92 11.32
C THR A 78 32.02 -45.23 12.14
N PRO A 79 30.82 -45.83 12.31
CA PRO A 79 30.69 -47.24 11.89
C PRO A 79 29.41 -47.60 11.11
N THR A 80 29.62 -48.59 10.23
CA THR A 80 28.73 -49.27 9.29
C THR A 80 27.80 -50.31 9.93
N GLY A 81 26.62 -50.56 9.34
CA GLY A 81 25.85 -51.80 9.56
C GLY A 81 24.48 -51.96 8.88
N ALA A 82 24.46 -52.18 7.55
CA ALA A 82 23.68 -53.18 6.75
C ALA A 82 22.12 -53.38 6.87
N PRO A 83 21.44 -54.05 5.89
CA PRO A 83 20.26 -53.50 5.20
C PRO A 83 18.93 -54.26 5.42
N ILE A 84 17.79 -53.62 5.14
CA ILE A 84 16.49 -54.33 5.01
C ILE A 84 15.59 -53.73 3.91
N GLN A 85 15.46 -54.55 2.87
CA GLN A 85 14.42 -54.78 1.86
C GLN A 85 13.32 -53.74 1.53
N GLU A 86 13.28 -53.53 0.22
CA GLU A 86 12.24 -53.01 -0.67
C GLU A 86 10.90 -53.77 -0.59
N SER A 87 9.79 -53.03 -0.65
CA SER A 87 8.45 -53.57 -0.96
C SER A 87 7.51 -52.44 -1.45
N THR A 88 7.15 -52.47 -2.73
CA THR A 88 6.03 -51.74 -3.36
C THR A 88 5.44 -52.66 -4.44
N PRO A 89 4.18 -52.52 -4.88
CA PRO A 89 2.90 -52.48 -4.20
C PRO A 89 2.05 -53.73 -4.55
N THR A 90 0.83 -53.86 -4.03
CA THR A 90 -0.17 -54.82 -4.56
C THR A 90 -1.49 -54.10 -4.85
N PRO A 91 -2.11 -54.31 -6.02
CA PRO A 91 -3.33 -53.62 -6.44
C PRO A 91 -4.61 -54.38 -6.02
N THR A 92 -5.75 -53.73 -6.25
CA THR A 92 -7.08 -54.28 -6.61
C THR A 92 -8.19 -53.94 -5.59
N THR A 93 -9.14 -53.09 -6.00
CA THR A 93 -10.49 -53.55 -6.39
C THR A 93 -11.29 -52.40 -7.02
N SER A 94 -11.74 -52.68 -8.24
CA SER A 94 -12.77 -51.97 -9.00
C SER A 94 -14.14 -52.55 -8.64
N PRO A 95 -15.21 -51.77 -8.78
CA PRO A 95 -16.36 -52.30 -9.50
C PRO A 95 -16.77 -51.44 -10.70
N ALA A 96 -17.27 -52.15 -11.71
CA ALA A 96 -17.73 -51.71 -13.02
C ALA A 96 -19.24 -51.29 -13.01
N PRO A 97 -19.79 -50.76 -14.12
CA PRO A 97 -20.91 -49.80 -14.12
C PRO A 97 -22.29 -50.38 -14.48
N ALA A 98 -23.35 -49.69 -14.03
CA ALA A 98 -24.72 -49.61 -14.57
C ALA A 98 -25.41 -48.47 -13.77
N GLU A 99 -26.30 -47.61 -14.27
CA GLU A 99 -27.23 -47.71 -15.38
C GLU A 99 -27.74 -46.29 -15.73
N THR A 100 -28.12 -46.12 -16.98
CA THR A 100 -28.75 -44.96 -17.61
C THR A 100 -29.99 -44.41 -16.90
N ALA A 101 -30.05 -43.09 -16.71
CA ALA A 101 -31.31 -42.34 -16.74
C ALA A 101 -31.07 -40.91 -17.23
N ALA A 102 -31.58 -40.59 -18.42
CA ALA A 102 -31.85 -39.21 -18.84
C ALA A 102 -33.14 -38.74 -18.15
N PRO A 103 -33.27 -37.44 -17.86
CA PRO A 103 -34.09 -36.63 -18.77
C PRO A 103 -33.43 -35.30 -19.15
N ALA A 104 -33.94 -34.75 -20.25
CA ALA A 104 -33.63 -33.44 -20.78
C ALA A 104 -34.06 -32.34 -19.81
N ASP A 105 -33.23 -31.30 -19.67
CA ASP A 105 -33.67 -29.93 -19.39
C ASP A 105 -32.61 -28.92 -19.86
N GLU A 106 -33.12 -27.75 -20.25
CA GLU A 106 -32.51 -26.61 -20.92
C GLU A 106 -31.26 -26.01 -20.23
N PRO A 107 -30.42 -25.23 -20.94
CA PRO A 107 -29.24 -24.62 -20.33
C PRO A 107 -29.68 -23.50 -19.38
N THR A 108 -29.70 -23.80 -18.09
CA THR A 108 -29.77 -22.76 -17.06
C THR A 108 -28.39 -22.12 -16.97
N GLU A 109 -28.31 -20.82 -17.24
CA GLU A 109 -27.14 -19.99 -16.95
C GLU A 109 -26.67 -20.26 -15.52
N ALA A 110 -25.54 -20.94 -15.40
CA ALA A 110 -24.80 -21.00 -14.16
C ALA A 110 -24.19 -19.61 -13.95
N ALA A 111 -24.93 -18.74 -13.28
CA ALA A 111 -24.37 -17.59 -12.60
C ALA A 111 -23.28 -18.12 -11.66
N SER A 112 -22.03 -18.01 -12.10
CA SER A 112 -20.86 -18.22 -11.25
C SER A 112 -20.76 -17.00 -10.33
N SER A 113 -21.66 -16.90 -9.36
CA SER A 113 -21.42 -16.08 -8.17
C SER A 113 -20.34 -16.81 -7.39
N ALA A 114 -19.10 -16.38 -7.60
CA ALA A 114 -18.09 -16.55 -6.57
C ALA A 114 -18.68 -15.88 -5.31
N ALA A 115 -19.02 -16.70 -4.31
CA ALA A 115 -19.50 -16.19 -3.05
C ALA A 115 -18.40 -15.31 -2.44
N ASP A 116 -18.73 -14.03 -2.29
CA ASP A 116 -18.01 -13.00 -1.55
C ASP A 116 -17.41 -13.59 -0.26
N PRO A 117 -16.08 -13.50 -0.02
CA PRO A 117 -15.46 -14.05 1.18
C PRO A 117 -15.83 -13.29 2.47
N SER A 118 -16.79 -12.35 2.44
CA SER A 118 -17.07 -11.44 3.55
C SER A 118 -18.45 -10.76 3.62
N GLY A 119 -19.23 -10.72 2.53
CA GLY A 119 -20.65 -10.36 2.48
C GLY A 119 -21.00 -8.86 2.42
N ALA A 120 -20.04 -7.94 2.31
CA ALA A 120 -20.32 -6.50 2.33
C ALA A 120 -20.35 -5.91 0.92
N GLN A 121 -21.56 -5.66 0.43
CA GLN A 121 -21.80 -5.13 -0.91
C GLN A 121 -21.37 -3.66 -1.04
N PRO A 122 -20.87 -3.24 -2.21
CA PRO A 122 -20.54 -1.84 -2.46
C PRO A 122 -21.79 -0.94 -2.32
N PRO A 123 -21.62 0.33 -1.94
CA PRO A 123 -22.73 1.27 -1.86
C PRO A 123 -23.26 1.60 -3.27
N ALA A 124 -24.51 2.06 -3.35
CA ALA A 124 -24.99 2.71 -4.57
C ALA A 124 -24.24 4.04 -4.77
N ALA A 125 -23.45 4.14 -5.82
CA ALA A 125 -22.58 5.28 -6.12
C ALA A 125 -22.54 5.58 -7.63
N SER A 126 -22.03 6.75 -8.01
CA SER A 126 -21.87 7.11 -9.44
C SER A 126 -20.79 6.27 -10.13
N PHE A 127 -19.83 5.77 -9.37
CA PHE A 127 -18.84 4.80 -9.82
C PHE A 127 -18.66 3.71 -8.75
N VAL A 128 -18.67 2.46 -9.19
CA VAL A 128 -18.36 1.27 -8.40
C VAL A 128 -17.57 0.32 -9.30
N GLU A 129 -16.50 -0.25 -8.77
CA GLU A 129 -15.76 -1.36 -9.38
C GLU A 129 -15.58 -2.46 -8.34
N ASP A 130 -16.02 -3.68 -8.68
CA ASP A 130 -16.06 -4.88 -7.82
C ASP A 130 -15.16 -6.02 -8.33
N PHE A 131 -14.33 -5.78 -9.35
CA PHE A 131 -13.25 -6.65 -9.80
C PHE A 131 -13.68 -8.09 -10.15
N ASP A 132 -14.83 -8.23 -10.78
CA ASP A 132 -15.48 -9.51 -11.13
C ASP A 132 -14.81 -10.27 -12.30
N LEU A 133 -14.01 -9.58 -13.13
CA LEU A 133 -13.30 -10.16 -14.27
C LEU A 133 -11.84 -10.52 -13.94
N ALA A 134 -11.54 -11.80 -13.81
CA ALA A 134 -10.17 -12.26 -13.58
C ALA A 134 -9.18 -11.72 -14.63
N ALA A 135 -8.00 -11.29 -14.17
CA ALA A 135 -6.92 -10.76 -14.98
C ALA A 135 -5.55 -11.09 -14.37
N GLY A 136 -4.64 -11.64 -15.19
CA GLY A 136 -3.27 -11.89 -14.80
C GLY A 136 -2.38 -10.64 -14.84
N LEU A 137 -1.13 -10.82 -14.42
CA LEU A 137 -0.09 -9.79 -14.52
C LEU A 137 0.00 -9.23 -15.95
N GLY A 138 0.16 -7.92 -16.06
CA GLY A 138 0.22 -7.18 -17.32
C GLY A 138 -1.12 -7.03 -18.07
N ALA A 139 -2.21 -7.67 -17.61
CA ALA A 139 -3.51 -7.63 -18.29
C ALA A 139 -4.57 -6.78 -17.55
N VAL A 140 -4.34 -6.41 -16.29
CA VAL A 140 -5.36 -5.73 -15.47
C VAL A 140 -5.80 -4.40 -16.08
N ALA A 141 -4.87 -3.55 -16.51
CA ALA A 141 -5.22 -2.24 -17.08
C ALA A 141 -6.03 -2.32 -18.38
N SER A 142 -5.77 -3.33 -19.22
CA SER A 142 -6.54 -3.55 -20.44
C SER A 142 -7.89 -4.21 -20.17
N ARG A 143 -8.01 -4.97 -19.07
CA ARG A 143 -9.26 -5.58 -18.63
C ARG A 143 -10.19 -4.58 -17.93
N TYR A 144 -9.62 -3.62 -17.20
CA TYR A 144 -10.33 -2.60 -16.42
C TYR A 144 -10.07 -1.16 -16.90
N PRO A 145 -10.25 -0.85 -18.21
CA PRO A 145 -9.92 0.47 -18.74
C PRO A 145 -10.82 1.59 -18.20
N GLN A 146 -11.97 1.23 -17.63
CA GLN A 146 -12.94 2.14 -17.02
C GLN A 146 -12.77 2.31 -15.50
N ALA A 147 -11.85 1.58 -14.88
CA ALA A 147 -11.72 1.57 -13.42
C ALA A 147 -10.29 1.65 -12.89
N TRP A 148 -9.28 1.37 -13.71
CA TRP A 148 -7.89 1.32 -13.25
C TRP A 148 -6.92 2.00 -14.22
N GLN A 149 -6.24 3.04 -13.72
CA GLN A 149 -5.16 3.76 -14.40
C GLN A 149 -3.84 3.55 -13.63
N PRO A 150 -3.08 2.47 -13.91
CA PRO A 150 -1.82 2.22 -13.20
C PRO A 150 -0.78 3.28 -13.54
N TYR A 151 0.14 3.51 -12.61
CA TYR A 151 1.35 4.24 -12.92
C TYR A 151 2.20 3.45 -13.93
N PRO A 152 2.99 4.11 -14.80
CA PRO A 152 3.96 3.41 -15.63
C PRO A 152 4.95 2.61 -14.78
N ASP A 153 5.35 1.43 -15.23
CA ASP A 153 6.41 0.68 -14.57
C ASP A 153 7.72 1.48 -14.54
N GLY A 154 8.45 1.35 -13.44
CA GLY A 154 9.66 2.11 -13.15
C GLY A 154 9.39 3.51 -12.57
N THR A 155 8.13 3.92 -12.39
CA THR A 155 7.82 5.19 -11.72
C THR A 155 8.42 5.21 -10.32
N SER A 156 9.08 6.31 -9.96
CA SER A 156 9.83 6.47 -8.71
C SER A 156 10.95 5.43 -8.48
N GLY A 157 11.30 4.63 -9.49
CA GLY A 157 12.25 3.53 -9.37
C GLY A 157 11.74 2.33 -8.55
N ILE A 158 10.48 2.35 -8.09
CA ILE A 158 9.93 1.30 -7.21
C ILE A 158 8.62 0.71 -7.70
N TYR A 159 7.81 1.44 -8.47
CA TYR A 159 6.48 0.98 -8.87
C TYR A 159 6.54 0.17 -10.15
N ALA A 160 5.95 -1.02 -10.13
CA ALA A 160 5.81 -1.87 -11.32
C ALA A 160 4.43 -2.56 -11.31
N PRO A 161 3.32 -1.80 -11.39
CA PRO A 161 1.97 -2.34 -11.29
C PRO A 161 1.66 -3.44 -12.32
N SER A 162 2.32 -3.45 -13.50
CA SER A 162 2.13 -4.55 -14.46
C SER A 162 2.67 -5.90 -13.93
N GLN A 163 3.60 -5.87 -12.98
CA GLN A 163 4.28 -7.02 -12.39
C GLN A 163 3.74 -7.40 -11.00
N THR A 164 2.94 -6.54 -10.38
CA THR A 164 2.45 -6.71 -9.01
C THR A 164 0.94 -6.86 -8.90
N VAL A 165 0.16 -6.42 -9.89
CA VAL A 165 -1.31 -6.42 -9.81
C VAL A 165 -1.94 -7.55 -10.60
N THR A 166 -2.77 -8.35 -9.94
CA THR A 166 -3.71 -9.30 -10.54
C THR A 166 -5.14 -9.01 -10.10
N VAL A 167 -6.11 -9.59 -10.79
CA VAL A 167 -7.50 -9.67 -10.33
C VAL A 167 -7.94 -11.13 -10.35
N HIS A 168 -8.47 -11.61 -9.25
CA HIS A 168 -9.00 -12.97 -9.11
C HIS A 168 -9.96 -13.02 -7.93
N ASP A 169 -10.89 -13.97 -7.95
CA ASP A 169 -11.80 -14.23 -6.82
C ASP A 169 -12.57 -12.98 -6.33
N GLY A 170 -12.89 -12.05 -7.24
CA GLY A 170 -13.60 -10.81 -6.92
C GLY A 170 -12.75 -9.75 -6.22
N VAL A 171 -11.41 -9.83 -6.27
CA VAL A 171 -10.53 -8.82 -5.68
C VAL A 171 -9.43 -8.39 -6.65
N LEU A 172 -9.07 -7.11 -6.59
CA LEU A 172 -7.76 -6.64 -7.04
C LEU A 172 -6.72 -7.01 -5.98
N ASP A 173 -5.73 -7.80 -6.39
CA ASP A 173 -4.61 -8.24 -5.56
C ASP A 173 -3.32 -7.52 -5.98
N ALA A 174 -2.83 -6.64 -5.10
CA ALA A 174 -1.51 -6.02 -5.21
C ALA A 174 -0.49 -6.81 -4.36
N ARG A 175 0.38 -7.56 -5.05
CA ARG A 175 1.42 -8.38 -4.44
C ARG A 175 2.53 -7.52 -3.84
N LEU A 176 3.04 -7.95 -2.68
CA LEU A 176 4.08 -7.28 -1.89
C LEU A 176 5.38 -8.10 -1.88
N GLY A 177 6.50 -7.45 -1.56
CA GLY A 177 7.80 -8.11 -1.35
C GLY A 177 8.70 -8.15 -2.59
N GLY A 178 8.83 -7.02 -3.31
CA GLY A 178 9.84 -6.84 -4.34
C GLY A 178 9.71 -5.55 -5.15
N ALA A 179 8.49 -5.24 -5.57
CA ALA A 179 8.13 -3.98 -6.24
C ALA A 179 6.89 -3.38 -5.59
N GLY A 180 6.75 -2.07 -5.65
CA GLY A 180 5.56 -1.37 -5.22
C GLY A 180 4.50 -1.35 -6.30
N THR A 181 3.27 -1.05 -5.90
CA THR A 181 2.15 -0.78 -6.81
C THR A 181 1.72 0.67 -6.63
N ALA A 182 1.32 1.33 -7.72
CA ALA A 182 0.60 2.59 -7.62
C ALA A 182 -0.35 2.74 -8.81
N GLY A 183 -1.49 3.39 -8.59
CA GLY A 183 -2.42 3.74 -9.65
C GLY A 183 -3.70 4.36 -9.15
N THR A 184 -4.45 4.94 -10.09
CA THR A 184 -5.65 5.73 -9.84
C THR A 184 -6.90 4.94 -10.22
N PHE A 185 -7.94 5.03 -9.39
CA PHE A 185 -9.23 4.44 -9.66
C PHE A 185 -10.08 5.32 -10.57
N GLY A 186 -10.91 4.69 -11.38
CA GLY A 186 -11.86 5.34 -12.28
C GLY A 186 -11.47 5.30 -13.75
N THR A 187 -12.31 5.95 -14.56
CA THR A 187 -12.13 5.99 -16.01
C THR A 187 -10.97 6.90 -16.38
N LYS A 188 -10.37 6.69 -17.56
CA LYS A 188 -9.31 7.57 -18.07
C LYS A 188 -9.70 9.06 -18.11
N ALA A 189 -10.99 9.36 -18.28
CA ALA A 189 -11.49 10.73 -18.34
C ALA A 189 -11.85 11.30 -16.95
N GLY A 190 -12.46 10.49 -16.08
CA GLY A 190 -13.04 10.94 -14.81
C GLY A 190 -12.25 10.59 -13.55
N ALA A 191 -11.05 10.00 -13.68
CA ALA A 191 -10.24 9.60 -12.52
C ALA A 191 -9.48 10.76 -11.86
N TYR A 192 -9.46 11.95 -12.46
CA TYR A 192 -8.53 13.03 -12.11
C TYR A 192 -9.19 14.39 -11.84
N ASP A 193 -10.52 14.48 -11.86
CA ASP A 193 -11.24 15.75 -11.81
C ASP A 193 -12.25 15.88 -10.67
N HIS A 194 -12.19 14.98 -9.68
CA HIS A 194 -13.11 15.02 -8.54
C HIS A 194 -12.93 16.28 -7.69
N VAL A 195 -14.04 16.95 -7.36
CA VAL A 195 -14.07 18.11 -6.46
C VAL A 195 -15.18 17.88 -5.42
N GLY A 196 -14.84 17.13 -4.38
CA GLY A 196 -15.80 16.69 -3.36
C GLY A 196 -16.39 15.32 -3.65
N GLY A 197 -17.26 14.88 -2.73
CA GLY A 197 -17.94 13.59 -2.82
C GLY A 197 -17.50 12.58 -1.77
N SER A 198 -17.88 11.33 -1.96
CA SER A 198 -17.50 10.22 -1.08
C SER A 198 -16.59 9.26 -1.82
N PHE A 199 -15.51 8.84 -1.17
CA PHE A 199 -14.50 7.94 -1.73
C PHE A 199 -14.34 6.78 -0.78
N SER A 200 -14.71 5.59 -1.24
CA SER A 200 -14.71 4.39 -0.41
C SER A 200 -13.87 3.30 -1.04
N VAL A 201 -13.16 2.58 -0.19
CA VAL A 201 -12.48 1.34 -0.55
C VAL A 201 -12.71 0.30 0.51
N ARG A 202 -12.91 -0.93 0.08
CA ARG A 202 -12.92 -2.09 0.95
C ARG A 202 -11.67 -2.91 0.75
N ALA A 203 -10.83 -2.97 1.77
CA ALA A 203 -9.49 -3.52 1.67
C ALA A 203 -9.08 -4.34 2.89
N LYS A 204 -8.10 -5.23 2.67
CA LYS A 204 -7.42 -6.03 3.70
C LYS A 204 -6.01 -6.36 3.23
N ALA A 205 -5.06 -6.53 4.15
CA ALA A 205 -3.73 -7.04 3.86
C ALA A 205 -3.46 -8.40 4.52
N THR A 206 -2.80 -9.30 3.79
CA THR A 206 -2.31 -10.59 4.29
C THR A 206 -0.79 -10.66 4.16
N GLY A 207 -0.06 -10.92 5.25
CA GLY A 207 1.40 -10.84 5.26
C GLY A 207 1.91 -9.40 5.06
N GLY A 208 3.09 -9.21 4.46
CA GLY A 208 3.57 -7.87 4.13
C GLY A 208 4.15 -7.07 5.30
N ASP A 209 4.47 -7.70 6.42
CA ASP A 209 5.03 -7.00 7.60
C ASP A 209 6.24 -6.13 7.23
N GLY A 210 6.27 -4.91 7.76
CA GLY A 210 7.26 -3.90 7.43
C GLY A 210 6.96 -3.14 6.13
N ASN A 211 6.03 -3.59 5.30
CA ASN A 211 5.45 -2.84 4.17
C ASN A 211 4.19 -2.07 4.64
N GLY A 212 3.55 -1.32 3.75
CA GLY A 212 2.33 -0.59 4.02
C GLY A 212 1.62 -0.16 2.74
N ALA A 213 0.46 0.45 2.92
CA ALA A 213 -0.31 1.07 1.85
C ALA A 213 -0.71 2.49 2.24
N ALA A 214 -0.92 3.33 1.24
CA ALA A 214 -1.61 4.60 1.37
C ALA A 214 -2.66 4.70 0.26
N PHE A 215 -3.94 4.85 0.64
CA PHE A 215 -5.01 5.28 -0.25
C PHE A 215 -5.18 6.77 -0.11
N MET A 216 -5.32 7.49 -1.21
CA MET A 216 -5.06 8.93 -1.23
C MET A 216 -6.06 9.64 -2.13
N LEU A 217 -6.54 10.80 -1.67
CA LEU A 217 -6.95 11.88 -2.55
C LEU A 217 -5.74 12.78 -2.75
N TRP A 218 -5.18 12.75 -3.95
CA TRP A 218 -4.01 13.56 -4.31
C TRP A 218 -4.40 14.61 -5.36
N PRO A 219 -3.89 15.85 -5.27
CA PRO A 219 -4.33 16.94 -6.12
C PRO A 219 -3.80 16.73 -7.54
N THR A 220 -4.66 16.94 -8.52
CA THR A 220 -4.33 16.74 -9.94
C THR A 220 -3.29 17.71 -10.45
N SER A 221 -3.14 18.87 -9.80
CA SER A 221 -2.04 19.82 -10.03
C SER A 221 -0.67 19.27 -9.66
N ASN A 222 -0.62 18.20 -8.86
CA ASN A 222 0.58 17.66 -8.20
C ASN A 222 1.31 18.66 -7.29
N ARG A 223 0.61 19.66 -6.75
CA ARG A 223 1.13 20.52 -5.70
C ARG A 223 0.61 20.05 -4.36
N TRP A 224 1.50 19.66 -3.46
CA TRP A 224 1.11 19.15 -2.15
C TRP A 224 0.23 20.14 -1.37
N ALA A 225 0.56 21.44 -1.42
CA ALA A 225 -0.23 22.51 -0.79
C ALA A 225 -1.64 22.69 -1.37
N ASP A 226 -1.99 22.05 -2.49
CA ASP A 226 -3.37 22.03 -2.98
C ASP A 226 -4.24 21.02 -2.21
N GLY A 227 -3.63 20.25 -1.29
CA GLY A 227 -4.27 19.33 -0.35
C GLY A 227 -3.90 17.87 -0.59
N GLU A 228 -3.49 17.14 0.44
CA GLU A 228 -3.34 15.67 0.41
C GLU A 228 -4.17 15.08 1.55
N ILE A 229 -4.94 14.05 1.22
CA ILE A 229 -5.73 13.30 2.20
C ILE A 229 -5.44 11.82 2.01
N ASP A 230 -4.81 11.21 3.00
CA ASP A 230 -4.48 9.79 2.97
C ASP A 230 -5.39 9.04 3.93
N PHE A 231 -6.23 8.16 3.39
CA PHE A 231 -7.08 7.29 4.18
C PHE A 231 -7.59 6.08 3.39
N PRO A 232 -7.32 4.84 3.86
CA PRO A 232 -6.42 4.49 4.97
C PRO A 232 -4.94 4.52 4.56
N GLU A 233 -4.06 4.84 5.51
CA GLU A 233 -2.61 4.69 5.35
C GLU A 233 -1.98 4.04 6.59
N GLY A 234 -0.94 3.23 6.37
CA GLY A 234 -0.07 2.74 7.43
C GLY A 234 0.65 1.44 7.08
N ASN A 235 1.54 1.02 7.98
CA ASN A 235 2.18 -0.29 7.89
C ASN A 235 1.19 -1.42 8.20
N PHE A 236 1.35 -2.58 7.57
CA PHE A 236 0.38 -3.67 7.70
C PHE A 236 0.37 -4.38 9.06
N GLU A 237 1.44 -4.28 9.84
CA GLU A 237 1.50 -4.73 11.24
C GLU A 237 0.94 -3.70 12.24
N SER A 238 0.65 -2.48 11.80
CA SER A 238 0.09 -1.40 12.60
C SER A 238 -1.39 -1.18 12.29
N GLU A 239 -2.04 -0.29 13.04
CA GLU A 239 -3.37 0.19 12.66
C GLU A 239 -3.27 1.16 11.46
N PRO A 240 -4.21 1.10 10.48
CA PRO A 240 -4.35 2.16 9.51
C PRO A 240 -4.80 3.46 10.19
N MET A 241 -4.42 4.59 9.62
CA MET A 241 -4.79 5.92 10.08
C MET A 241 -5.29 6.78 8.92
N ALA A 242 -5.98 7.86 9.25
CA ALA A 242 -6.17 8.99 8.33
C ALA A 242 -5.07 10.03 8.58
N PHE A 243 -4.47 10.52 7.51
CA PHE A 243 -3.58 11.67 7.51
C PHE A 243 -4.19 12.79 6.66
N HIS A 244 -4.50 13.91 7.32
CA HIS A 244 -5.02 15.11 6.67
C HIS A 244 -3.93 16.17 6.66
N HIS A 245 -3.30 16.38 5.51
CA HIS A 245 -2.12 17.22 5.39
C HIS A 245 -2.44 18.71 5.36
N SER A 246 -1.56 19.51 5.95
CA SER A 246 -1.62 20.97 5.89
C SER A 246 -1.54 21.45 4.44
N MET A 247 -2.40 22.41 4.09
CA MET A 247 -2.35 23.10 2.79
C MET A 247 -1.47 24.34 2.83
N THR A 248 -0.75 24.59 3.94
CA THR A 248 0.17 25.72 4.04
C THR A 248 1.47 25.41 3.29
N PRO A 249 1.85 26.21 2.27
CA PRO A 249 3.06 25.95 1.50
C PRO A 249 4.32 25.88 2.37
N GLY A 250 5.08 24.79 2.23
CA GLY A 250 6.27 24.50 3.02
C GLY A 250 6.02 23.84 4.39
N GLN A 251 4.76 23.59 4.76
CA GLN A 251 4.36 22.91 6.00
C GLN A 251 3.51 21.66 5.72
N GLU A 252 3.51 21.15 4.49
CA GLU A 252 2.58 20.09 4.06
C GLU A 252 2.82 18.75 4.77
N ALA A 253 3.99 18.54 5.38
CA ALA A 253 4.25 17.37 6.22
C ALA A 253 3.52 17.41 7.58
N GLU A 254 3.11 18.59 8.04
CA GLU A 254 2.23 18.74 9.21
C GLU A 254 0.85 18.23 8.86
N ARG A 255 0.25 17.45 9.77
CA ARG A 255 -0.99 16.74 9.49
C ARG A 255 -1.78 16.40 10.73
N VAL A 256 -3.10 16.36 10.59
CA VAL A 256 -3.98 15.71 11.56
C VAL A 256 -3.87 14.20 11.36
N GLN A 257 -3.75 13.46 12.47
CA GLN A 257 -3.67 12.00 12.47
C GLN A 257 -4.88 11.45 13.22
N ILE A 258 -5.66 10.58 12.58
CA ILE A 258 -6.86 9.99 13.19
C ILE A 258 -6.72 8.46 13.12
N PRO A 259 -6.52 7.77 14.26
CA PRO A 259 -6.42 6.31 14.27
C PRO A 259 -7.76 5.68 13.91
N THR A 260 -7.73 4.60 13.15
CA THR A 260 -8.95 3.85 12.80
C THR A 260 -9.44 2.96 13.95
N GLY A 261 -8.53 2.49 14.81
CA GLY A 261 -8.83 1.49 15.83
C GLY A 261 -9.12 0.09 15.27
N VAL A 262 -8.79 -0.17 14.00
CA VAL A 262 -8.95 -1.49 13.36
C VAL A 262 -7.62 -2.03 12.86
N SER A 263 -7.61 -3.25 12.34
CA SER A 263 -6.42 -3.89 11.80
C SER A 263 -6.52 -4.02 10.28
N TRP A 264 -5.40 -3.90 9.58
CA TRP A 264 -5.30 -4.30 8.17
C TRP A 264 -5.59 -5.78 7.94
N ARG A 265 -5.59 -6.62 8.99
CA ARG A 265 -5.76 -8.08 8.87
C ARG A 265 -7.19 -8.54 8.66
N ASP A 266 -8.14 -7.64 8.84
CA ASP A 266 -9.56 -7.85 8.64
C ASP A 266 -10.10 -6.97 7.51
N TRP A 267 -11.19 -7.39 6.90
CA TRP A 267 -11.85 -6.58 5.88
C TRP A 267 -12.55 -5.39 6.51
N HIS A 268 -12.20 -4.19 6.05
CA HIS A 268 -12.85 -2.95 6.47
C HIS A 268 -13.18 -2.08 5.28
N THR A 269 -14.28 -1.33 5.39
CA THR A 269 -14.64 -0.26 4.47
C THR A 269 -14.14 1.06 5.01
N TYR A 270 -13.23 1.70 4.30
CA TYR A 270 -12.72 3.02 4.64
C TYR A 270 -13.39 4.04 3.72
N THR A 271 -13.83 5.16 4.27
CA THR A 271 -14.52 6.20 3.48
C THR A 271 -14.07 7.59 3.88
N VAL A 272 -13.79 8.40 2.86
CA VAL A 272 -13.60 9.84 2.94
C VAL A 272 -14.85 10.53 2.38
N ASP A 273 -15.57 11.28 3.19
CA ASP A 273 -16.57 12.23 2.70
C ASP A 273 -15.97 13.64 2.68
N TRP A 274 -15.91 14.25 1.51
CA TRP A 274 -15.28 15.54 1.27
C TRP A 274 -16.32 16.56 0.79
N ASP A 275 -16.57 17.58 1.60
CA ASP A 275 -17.32 18.79 1.23
C ASP A 275 -16.28 19.91 0.96
N PRO A 276 -16.04 20.28 -0.31
CA PRO A 276 -14.97 21.20 -0.70
C PRO A 276 -14.97 22.51 0.07
N GLY A 277 -13.82 22.85 0.64
CA GLY A 277 -13.61 24.05 1.46
C GLY A 277 -14.37 24.09 2.78
N LYS A 278 -15.09 23.02 3.16
CA LYS A 278 -15.87 22.96 4.41
C LYS A 278 -15.40 21.88 5.38
N SER A 279 -15.39 20.62 4.94
CA SER A 279 -15.01 19.51 5.81
C SER A 279 -14.56 18.27 5.07
N VAL A 280 -13.71 17.48 5.73
CA VAL A 280 -13.44 16.09 5.38
C VAL A 280 -13.81 15.21 6.57
N THR A 281 -14.67 14.22 6.35
CA THR A 281 -15.09 13.25 7.37
C THR A 281 -14.59 11.87 7.03
N TYR A 282 -13.96 11.22 8.00
CA TYR A 282 -13.38 9.88 7.86
C TYR A 282 -14.28 8.86 8.54
N LYS A 283 -14.50 7.73 7.86
CA LYS A 283 -15.34 6.63 8.37
C LYS A 283 -14.68 5.27 8.19
N VAL A 284 -14.91 4.40 9.16
CA VAL A 284 -14.61 2.96 9.06
C VAL A 284 -15.91 2.20 9.27
N ASP A 285 -16.25 1.32 8.33
CA ASP A 285 -17.47 0.52 8.33
C ASP A 285 -18.74 1.36 8.57
N GLY A 286 -18.78 2.54 7.92
CA GLY A 286 -19.88 3.49 8.03
C GLY A 286 -19.89 4.34 9.31
N LYS A 287 -19.03 4.07 10.29
CA LYS A 287 -18.91 4.86 11.53
C LYS A 287 -17.89 5.97 11.37
N VAL A 288 -18.29 7.20 11.70
CA VAL A 288 -17.39 8.36 11.74
C VAL A 288 -16.32 8.17 12.82
N ILE A 289 -15.05 8.29 12.43
CA ILE A 289 -13.89 8.30 13.34
C ILE A 289 -13.32 9.70 13.56
N GLY A 290 -13.62 10.65 12.67
CA GLY A 290 -13.28 12.06 12.85
C GLY A 290 -13.68 12.94 11.68
N THR A 291 -13.72 14.25 11.92
CA THR A 291 -14.01 15.27 10.91
C THR A 291 -13.02 16.42 11.07
N VAL A 292 -12.42 16.86 9.96
CA VAL A 292 -11.50 17.99 9.87
C VAL A 292 -12.17 19.10 9.06
N THR A 293 -12.06 20.35 9.51
CA THR A 293 -12.73 21.53 8.90
C THR A 293 -11.78 22.67 8.55
N HIS A 294 -10.48 22.38 8.49
CA HIS A 294 -9.40 23.25 8.02
C HIS A 294 -8.57 22.47 7.00
N ASP A 295 -7.75 23.16 6.19
CA ASP A 295 -6.97 22.52 5.12
C ASP A 295 -7.82 21.64 4.17
N VAL A 296 -9.08 22.03 3.98
CA VAL A 296 -10.04 21.29 3.16
C VAL A 296 -9.86 21.68 1.69
N PRO A 297 -9.50 20.73 0.81
CA PRO A 297 -9.22 21.07 -0.58
C PRO A 297 -10.44 21.57 -1.33
N THR A 298 -10.21 22.36 -2.39
CA THR A 298 -11.26 22.90 -3.29
C THR A 298 -10.94 22.70 -4.77
N THR A 299 -9.81 22.04 -5.06
CA THR A 299 -9.29 21.81 -6.41
C THR A 299 -9.51 20.35 -6.82
N PRO A 300 -9.41 20.03 -8.11
CA PRO A 300 -9.46 18.65 -8.61
C PRO A 300 -8.47 17.69 -7.93
N HIS A 301 -8.96 16.54 -7.48
CA HIS A 301 -8.17 15.43 -6.91
C HIS A 301 -8.44 14.12 -7.65
N ARG A 302 -7.53 13.16 -7.46
CA ARG A 302 -7.67 11.78 -7.92
C ARG A 302 -7.71 10.82 -6.75
N PHE A 303 -8.56 9.79 -6.81
CA PHE A 303 -8.56 8.71 -5.83
C PHE A 303 -7.62 7.61 -6.28
N MET A 304 -6.57 7.36 -5.49
CA MET A 304 -5.50 6.43 -5.86
C MET A 304 -5.00 5.64 -4.67
N PHE A 305 -4.16 4.64 -4.91
CA PHE A 305 -3.39 4.01 -3.85
C PHE A 305 -1.95 3.73 -4.26
N GLN A 306 -1.13 3.47 -3.25
CA GLN A 306 0.24 2.99 -3.42
C GLN A 306 0.64 1.99 -2.33
N THR A 307 1.58 1.11 -2.67
CA THR A 307 2.27 0.20 -1.72
C THR A 307 3.78 0.33 -1.83
N GLY A 308 4.50 0.03 -0.75
CA GLY A 308 5.96 0.02 -0.75
C GLY A 308 6.56 -1.19 -1.49
N ASN A 309 7.86 -1.13 -1.78
CA ASN A 309 8.63 -2.24 -2.38
C ASN A 309 9.52 -2.99 -1.37
N TRP A 310 9.33 -2.73 -0.07
CA TRP A 310 10.12 -3.29 1.03
C TRP A 310 9.27 -4.24 1.89
N GLY A 311 9.83 -4.71 3.00
CA GLY A 311 9.13 -5.61 3.93
C GLY A 311 8.97 -7.04 3.41
N ALA A 312 8.19 -7.83 4.13
CA ALA A 312 7.90 -9.21 3.80
C ALA A 312 6.97 -9.32 2.57
N SER A 313 6.90 -10.52 1.99
CA SER A 313 5.90 -10.84 0.98
C SER A 313 4.50 -10.91 1.59
N GLY A 314 3.51 -10.63 0.75
CA GLY A 314 2.10 -10.59 1.14
C GLY A 314 1.25 -10.00 0.01
N ASN A 315 0.04 -9.60 0.37
CA ASN A 315 -0.95 -9.09 -0.57
C ASN A 315 -1.74 -7.96 0.10
N LEU A 316 -1.95 -6.87 -0.63
CA LEU A 316 -3.05 -5.94 -0.38
C LEU A 316 -4.21 -6.34 -1.30
N LEU A 317 -5.31 -6.75 -0.70
CA LEU A 317 -6.53 -7.17 -1.39
C LEU A 317 -7.53 -6.03 -1.32
N ILE A 318 -8.12 -5.70 -2.47
CA ILE A 318 -9.17 -4.69 -2.62
C ILE A 318 -10.37 -5.40 -3.23
N ASP A 319 -11.46 -5.44 -2.47
CA ASP A 319 -12.72 -6.07 -2.86
C ASP A 319 -13.51 -5.16 -3.80
N TRP A 320 -13.68 -3.91 -3.41
CA TRP A 320 -14.29 -2.91 -4.28
C TRP A 320 -13.82 -1.51 -3.95
N VAL A 321 -14.01 -0.62 -4.93
CA VAL A 321 -13.87 0.83 -4.79
C VAL A 321 -15.13 1.53 -5.27
N SER A 322 -15.48 2.64 -4.66
CA SER A 322 -16.60 3.47 -5.12
C SER A 322 -16.34 4.95 -4.92
N THR A 323 -16.87 5.76 -5.83
CA THR A 323 -16.88 7.21 -5.69
C THR A 323 -18.28 7.78 -5.99
N THR A 324 -18.67 8.79 -5.21
CA THR A 324 -19.84 9.62 -5.49
C THR A 324 -19.39 11.04 -5.79
N GLU A 325 -20.02 11.71 -6.75
CA GLU A 325 -19.91 13.17 -6.94
C GLU A 325 -21.15 13.91 -6.43
#